data_AF-A0A3M1JIM1-F1
#
_entry.id   AF-A0A3M1JIM1-F1
#
_cell.length_a   1.000
_cell.length_b   1.000
_cell.length_c   1.000
_cell.angle_alpha   90.00
_cell.angle_beta   90.00
_cell.angle_gamma   90.00
#
_symmetry.space_group_name_H-M   'P 1'
#
loop_
_entity.id
_entity.type
_entity.pdbx_description
1 polymer ?
#
loop_
_entity_poly.entity_id
_entity_poly.type
_entity_poly.pdbx_seq_one_letter_code
_entity_poly.pdbx_strand_id
1 'polypeptide(L)'
;MKHELARSTKNLSTKNLSAKNLGSKEHGGKAPLRHDVLRVAKVLFSSLLSLLLFLSPAVSESYFQYPVINEIMYNPPTAMGSDNDYEWIEIYNPSGALVVLDGWTLSVGNTLTFLSGTIPAGGYAVIAKELFDSNDADADCFMCYYHAIPENVLLLEGNWNYLSNSGGTITLCSPDFSYCDEATYTKSMGANGDGSSLERVSASSKEWSPSTDSDALYASGKPDGTPGERNSVASSPSVPGVPEFSTHAMLLAPLFSVLLAVLKRRAKTATFKY
;
A
#
# COMPACT_ATOMS: atom_id res chain seq x y z
N MET A 1 -32.17 88.11 -69.66
CA MET A 1 -31.89 87.30 -68.45
C MET A 1 -30.37 87.28 -68.27
N LYS A 2 -29.93 87.73 -67.09
CA LYS A 2 -28.60 88.25 -66.67
C LYS A 2 -27.44 87.31 -67.06
N HIS A 3 -26.40 87.73 -67.79
CA HIS A 3 -25.26 88.64 -67.48
C HIS A 3 -24.38 88.20 -66.29
N GLU A 4 -23.21 87.62 -66.61
CA GLU A 4 -21.84 88.16 -66.43
C GLU A 4 -21.48 88.93 -65.14
N LEU A 5 -20.30 88.61 -64.56
CA LEU A 5 -19.25 89.48 -63.97
C LEU A 5 -18.48 88.66 -62.91
N ALA A 6 -17.24 88.18 -63.11
CA ALA A 6 -15.96 88.85 -63.36
C ALA A 6 -15.35 89.57 -62.15
N ARG A 7 -14.09 89.17 -61.84
CA ARG A 7 -12.98 89.91 -61.18
C ARG A 7 -13.13 90.19 -59.67
N SER A 8 -12.08 90.35 -58.86
CA SER A 8 -10.61 90.29 -58.96
C SER A 8 -10.08 90.71 -57.55
N THR A 9 -8.76 90.61 -57.34
CA THR A 9 -7.91 91.22 -56.28
C THR A 9 -7.76 90.42 -54.99
N LYS A 10 -6.60 90.38 -54.31
CA LYS A 10 -5.16 90.49 -54.62
C LYS A 10 -4.45 90.26 -53.26
N ASN A 11 -3.37 89.48 -53.26
CA ASN A 11 -2.10 89.64 -52.53
C ASN A 11 -2.03 90.31 -51.14
N LEU A 12 -1.41 89.58 -50.18
CA LEU A 12 -0.16 89.90 -49.45
C LEU A 12 0.23 88.61 -48.67
N SER A 13 1.28 87.83 -48.94
CA SER A 13 2.74 88.07 -48.90
C SER A 13 3.26 88.70 -47.61
N THR A 14 3.88 87.88 -46.73
CA THR A 14 5.26 88.08 -46.23
C THR A 14 5.85 86.86 -45.49
N LYS A 15 6.88 86.26 -46.12
CA LYS A 15 8.25 85.90 -45.61
C LYS A 15 8.42 84.79 -44.54
N ASN A 16 9.09 83.66 -44.87
CA ASN A 16 10.56 83.38 -44.89
C ASN A 16 11.21 83.54 -43.50
N LEU A 17 12.01 82.65 -42.88
CA LEU A 17 12.97 81.57 -43.26
C LEU A 17 12.88 80.46 -42.17
N SER A 18 13.41 79.22 -42.21
CA SER A 18 14.65 78.68 -42.78
C SER A 18 14.59 77.13 -42.73
N ALA A 19 15.37 76.50 -43.61
CA ALA A 19 15.50 75.06 -43.79
C ALA A 19 16.06 74.31 -42.58
N LYS A 20 15.59 73.06 -42.39
CA LYS A 20 16.48 71.89 -42.29
C LYS A 20 15.73 70.58 -42.49
N ASN A 21 16.09 69.90 -43.58
CA ASN A 21 15.87 68.48 -43.79
C ASN A 21 16.43 67.68 -42.59
N LEU A 22 15.60 66.86 -41.97
CA LEU A 22 16.00 65.60 -41.37
C LEU A 22 14.88 64.61 -41.64
N GLY A 23 15.11 63.71 -42.59
CA GLY A 23 14.22 62.60 -42.82
C GLY A 23 14.22 61.67 -41.61
N SER A 24 13.04 61.18 -41.24
CA SER A 24 12.91 59.84 -40.68
C SER A 24 11.54 59.30 -41.09
N LYS A 25 11.56 58.09 -41.66
CA LYS A 25 10.37 57.31 -41.98
C LYS A 25 9.63 57.01 -40.69
N GLU A 26 8.37 57.40 -40.57
CA GLU A 26 7.46 56.75 -39.63
C GLU A 26 6.75 55.59 -40.33
N HIS A 27 7.32 54.40 -40.14
CA HIS A 27 6.57 53.15 -40.11
C HIS A 27 6.32 52.82 -38.63
N GLY A 28 5.07 52.90 -38.17
CA GLY A 28 4.62 52.30 -36.91
C GLY A 28 3.26 51.68 -37.17
N GLY A 29 3.07 50.36 -37.20
CA GLY A 29 3.69 49.32 -36.40
C GLY A 29 2.61 48.74 -35.50
N LYS A 30 1.77 47.84 -36.03
CA LYS A 30 0.85 47.04 -35.19
C LYS A 30 1.73 46.25 -34.21
N ALA A 31 1.59 46.51 -32.92
CA ALA A 31 2.43 45.94 -31.87
C ALA A 31 2.43 44.39 -31.88
N PRO A 32 3.59 43.72 -31.71
CA PRO A 32 3.70 42.27 -31.77
C PRO A 32 3.39 41.64 -30.40
N LEU A 33 2.20 41.86 -29.86
CA LEU A 33 1.84 41.33 -28.53
C LEU A 33 1.41 39.85 -28.54
N ARG A 34 1.24 39.22 -29.72
CA ARG A 34 0.74 37.84 -29.83
C ARG A 34 1.79 36.76 -29.58
N HIS A 35 3.06 36.99 -29.96
CA HIS A 35 4.06 35.93 -29.94
C HIS A 35 4.59 35.64 -28.53
N ASP A 36 4.73 36.68 -27.70
CA ASP A 36 5.25 36.53 -26.34
C ASP A 36 4.23 35.92 -25.38
N VAL A 37 2.95 36.25 -25.54
CA VAL A 37 1.85 35.64 -24.78
C VAL A 37 1.74 34.14 -25.08
N LEU A 38 1.88 33.72 -26.34
CA LEU A 38 1.88 32.31 -26.72
C LEU A 38 3.11 31.54 -26.20
N ARG A 39 4.29 32.17 -26.17
CA ARG A 39 5.50 31.57 -25.58
C ARG A 39 5.34 31.35 -24.08
N VAL A 40 4.84 32.34 -23.36
CA VAL A 40 4.59 32.24 -21.91
C VAL A 40 3.52 31.20 -21.61
N ALA A 41 2.41 31.16 -22.36
CA ALA A 41 1.36 30.17 -22.19
C ALA A 41 1.87 28.73 -22.40
N LYS A 42 2.74 28.50 -23.40
CA LYS A 42 3.37 27.18 -23.61
C LYS A 42 4.26 26.78 -22.45
N VAL A 43 5.13 27.67 -21.97
CA VAL A 43 6.02 27.37 -20.83
C VAL A 43 5.21 27.08 -19.56
N LEU A 44 4.17 27.86 -19.28
CA LEU A 44 3.30 27.64 -18.11
C LEU A 44 2.49 26.34 -18.23
N PHE A 45 2.02 25.99 -19.44
CA PHE A 45 1.31 24.73 -19.68
C PHE A 45 2.24 23.52 -19.52
N SER A 46 3.47 23.59 -20.03
CA SER A 46 4.50 22.57 -19.83
C SER A 46 4.85 22.39 -18.35
N SER A 47 5.02 23.49 -17.62
CA SER A 47 5.34 23.46 -16.19
C SER A 47 4.18 22.95 -15.33
N LEU A 48 2.93 23.28 -15.68
CA LEU A 48 1.74 22.77 -14.99
C LEU A 48 1.53 21.28 -15.26
N LEU A 49 1.78 20.82 -16.48
CA LEU A 49 1.71 19.40 -16.85
C LEU A 49 2.81 18.59 -16.17
N SER A 50 4.04 19.11 -16.08
CA SER A 50 5.10 18.49 -15.28
C SER A 50 4.75 18.47 -13.79
N LEU A 51 4.18 19.55 -13.24
CA LEU A 51 3.74 19.60 -11.84
C LEU A 51 2.62 18.60 -11.53
N LEU A 52 1.68 18.39 -12.45
CA LEU A 52 0.61 17.39 -12.33
C LEU A 52 1.14 15.94 -12.38
N LEU A 53 2.21 15.68 -13.14
CA LEU A 53 2.89 14.37 -13.15
C LEU A 53 3.70 14.10 -11.86
N PHE A 54 4.15 15.15 -11.16
CA PHE A 54 4.77 15.05 -9.82
C PHE A 54 3.75 15.03 -8.67
N LEU A 55 2.46 15.33 -8.93
CA LEU A 55 1.37 15.29 -7.97
C LEU A 55 0.51 14.03 -8.07
N SER A 56 0.90 13.03 -8.87
CA SER A 56 0.25 11.73 -8.75
C SER A 56 0.48 11.27 -7.31
N PRO A 57 -0.56 11.06 -6.48
CA PRO A 57 -0.35 10.24 -5.31
C PRO A 57 0.27 8.95 -5.85
N ALA A 58 1.36 8.50 -5.24
CA ALA A 58 1.77 7.12 -5.39
C ALA A 58 0.50 6.33 -5.05
N VAL A 59 -0.17 5.79 -6.07
CA VAL A 59 -1.24 4.85 -5.86
C VAL A 59 -0.50 3.70 -5.21
N SER A 60 -0.59 3.63 -3.89
CA SER A 60 -0.15 2.46 -3.14
C SER A 60 -0.96 1.33 -3.75
N GLU A 61 -0.33 0.54 -4.60
CA GLU A 61 -0.97 -0.65 -5.11
C GLU A 61 -1.35 -1.45 -3.88
N SER A 62 -2.66 -1.54 -3.64
CA SER A 62 -3.19 -2.48 -2.66
C SER A 62 -2.89 -3.85 -3.23
N TYR A 63 -1.71 -4.38 -2.93
CA TYR A 63 -1.40 -5.77 -3.19
C TYR A 63 -2.50 -6.56 -2.49
N PHE A 64 -3.27 -7.33 -3.25
CA PHE A 64 -4.29 -8.18 -2.66
C PHE A 64 -3.53 -9.27 -1.89
N GLN A 65 -3.39 -9.09 -0.59
CA GLN A 65 -2.67 -10.03 0.25
C GLN A 65 -3.60 -11.22 0.48
N TYR A 66 -3.36 -12.31 -0.24
CA TYR A 66 -4.08 -13.57 -0.05
C TYR A 66 -3.80 -14.15 1.35
N PRO A 67 -4.68 -15.03 1.87
CA PRO A 67 -4.40 -15.79 3.08
C PRO A 67 -3.09 -16.56 2.99
N VAL A 68 -2.35 -16.59 4.09
CA VAL A 68 -1.03 -17.24 4.19
C VAL A 68 -0.99 -18.19 5.36
N ILE A 69 -0.15 -19.23 5.28
CA ILE A 69 0.20 -20.07 6.41
C ILE A 69 1.00 -19.22 7.39
N ASN A 70 0.50 -19.04 8.61
CA ASN A 70 0.97 -18.05 9.56
C ASN A 70 1.74 -18.64 10.74
N GLU A 71 1.31 -19.80 11.23
CA GLU A 71 1.87 -20.44 12.41
C GLU A 71 1.70 -21.96 12.31
N ILE A 72 2.65 -22.73 12.86
CA ILE A 72 2.69 -24.19 12.79
C ILE A 72 3.14 -24.76 14.13
N MET A 73 2.27 -25.55 14.77
CA MET A 73 2.63 -26.39 15.92
C MET A 73 2.86 -27.81 15.42
N TYR A 74 4.09 -28.13 15.03
CA TYR A 74 4.42 -29.42 14.41
C TYR A 74 4.94 -30.48 15.38
N ASN A 75 5.28 -30.08 16.61
CA ASN A 75 5.85 -30.95 17.64
C ASN A 75 5.50 -30.34 19.01
N PRO A 76 4.23 -30.44 19.44
CA PRO A 76 3.80 -29.96 20.74
C PRO A 76 4.57 -30.65 21.89
N PRO A 77 4.67 -30.03 23.07
CA PRO A 77 5.39 -30.63 24.19
C PRO A 77 4.66 -31.88 24.68
N THR A 78 5.40 -32.98 24.82
CA THR A 78 4.89 -34.30 25.28
C THR A 78 4.13 -34.31 26.62
N ALA A 79 4.23 -33.24 27.42
CA ALA A 79 3.47 -33.11 28.66
C ALA A 79 2.03 -32.58 28.45
N MET A 80 1.66 -32.18 27.23
CA MET A 80 0.25 -31.99 26.84
C MET A 80 -0.49 -33.31 26.67
N GLY A 81 0.19 -34.35 26.21
CA GLY A 81 -0.40 -35.62 25.82
C GLY A 81 0.28 -36.19 24.59
N SER A 82 -0.47 -36.93 23.78
CA SER A 82 0.04 -37.47 22.53
C SER A 82 0.37 -36.33 21.54
N ASP A 83 1.55 -36.43 20.92
CA ASP A 83 2.13 -35.40 20.04
C ASP A 83 1.16 -35.00 18.92
N ASN A 84 0.57 -35.99 18.25
CA ASN A 84 -0.27 -35.74 17.08
C ASN A 84 -1.55 -34.97 17.42
N ASP A 85 -2.10 -35.14 18.64
CA ASP A 85 -3.46 -34.68 18.96
C ASP A 85 -3.49 -33.17 19.29
N TYR A 86 -2.30 -32.56 19.49
CA TYR A 86 -2.11 -31.14 19.71
C TYR A 86 -1.41 -30.42 18.54
N GLU A 87 -1.28 -31.07 17.39
CA GLU A 87 -0.74 -30.44 16.19
C GLU A 87 -1.78 -29.57 15.49
N TRP A 88 -1.33 -28.42 14.97
CA TRP A 88 -2.20 -27.51 14.24
C TRP A 88 -1.42 -26.59 13.28
N ILE A 89 -2.16 -26.06 12.31
CA ILE A 89 -1.68 -25.10 11.33
C ILE A 89 -2.62 -23.89 11.37
N GLU A 90 -2.06 -22.70 11.42
CA GLU A 90 -2.82 -21.46 11.33
C GLU A 90 -2.69 -20.80 9.95
N ILE A 91 -3.80 -20.24 9.48
CA ILE A 91 -3.89 -19.37 8.32
C ILE A 91 -4.27 -17.97 8.78
N TYR A 92 -3.53 -16.96 8.32
CA TYR A 92 -3.83 -15.55 8.55
C TYR A 92 -4.36 -14.90 7.27
N ASN A 93 -5.37 -14.05 7.40
CA ASN A 93 -5.83 -13.16 6.33
C ASN A 93 -5.23 -11.75 6.50
N PRO A 94 -4.10 -11.44 5.83
CA PRO A 94 -3.47 -10.12 5.87
C PRO A 94 -4.24 -9.01 5.14
N SER A 95 -5.30 -9.33 4.39
CA SER A 95 -6.03 -8.33 3.62
C SER A 95 -6.94 -7.47 4.50
N GLY A 96 -7.32 -6.30 3.97
CA GLY A 96 -8.35 -5.44 4.56
C GLY A 96 -9.79 -5.90 4.28
N ALA A 97 -9.99 -7.11 3.74
CA ALA A 97 -11.30 -7.64 3.37
C ALA A 97 -11.50 -9.05 3.93
N LEU A 98 -12.75 -9.48 4.02
CA LEU A 98 -13.08 -10.87 4.36
C LEU A 98 -12.67 -11.80 3.22
N VAL A 99 -12.11 -12.96 3.55
CA VAL A 99 -11.79 -14.03 2.59
C VAL A 99 -12.67 -15.26 2.84
N VAL A 100 -13.23 -15.81 1.77
CA VAL A 100 -13.96 -17.08 1.77
C VAL A 100 -12.99 -18.21 1.43
N LEU A 101 -12.92 -19.23 2.28
CA LEU A 101 -12.05 -20.39 2.13
C LEU A 101 -12.69 -21.56 1.38
N ASP A 102 -13.95 -21.46 0.97
CA ASP A 102 -14.63 -22.53 0.25
C ASP A 102 -13.85 -22.95 -1.02
N GLY A 103 -13.41 -24.21 -1.03
CA GLY A 103 -12.63 -24.80 -2.12
C GLY A 103 -11.12 -24.52 -2.06
N TRP A 104 -10.66 -23.73 -1.09
CA TRP A 104 -9.22 -23.67 -0.79
C TRP A 104 -8.74 -25.03 -0.30
N THR A 105 -7.46 -25.30 -0.55
CA THR A 105 -6.86 -26.58 -0.17
C THR A 105 -5.63 -26.38 0.67
N LEU A 106 -5.51 -27.15 1.75
CA LEU A 106 -4.32 -27.27 2.57
C LEU A 106 -3.71 -28.66 2.33
N SER A 107 -2.48 -28.71 1.86
CA SER A 107 -1.74 -29.94 1.61
C SER A 107 -0.71 -30.15 2.69
N VAL A 108 -0.74 -31.31 3.35
CA VAL A 108 0.24 -31.75 4.36
C VAL A 108 0.79 -33.10 3.90
N GLY A 109 2.04 -33.12 3.44
CA GLY A 109 2.60 -34.30 2.78
C GLY A 109 1.76 -34.70 1.56
N ASN A 110 1.19 -35.91 1.57
CA ASN A 110 0.33 -36.43 0.50
C ASN A 110 -1.18 -36.24 0.79
N THR A 111 -1.54 -35.61 1.91
CA THR A 111 -2.93 -35.44 2.33
C THR A 111 -3.42 -34.05 1.93
N LEU A 112 -4.60 -34.00 1.30
CA LEU A 112 -5.27 -32.77 0.92
C LEU A 112 -6.51 -32.54 1.80
N THR A 113 -6.56 -31.41 2.49
CA THR A 113 -7.70 -30.93 3.28
C THR A 113 -8.42 -29.84 2.48
N PHE A 114 -9.73 -30.00 2.25
CA PHE A 114 -10.55 -28.94 1.66
C PHE A 114 -11.08 -28.04 2.77
N LEU A 115 -10.84 -26.75 2.64
CA LEU A 115 -11.26 -25.75 3.61
C LEU A 115 -12.63 -25.18 3.26
N SER A 116 -13.30 -24.63 4.27
CA SER A 116 -14.57 -23.94 4.12
C SER A 116 -14.73 -22.88 5.22
N GLY A 117 -15.64 -21.93 5.02
CA GLY A 117 -15.88 -20.85 5.96
C GLY A 117 -15.18 -19.55 5.56
N THR A 118 -15.11 -18.60 6.49
CA THR A 118 -14.64 -17.24 6.18
C THR A 118 -13.68 -16.73 7.23
N ILE A 119 -12.61 -16.09 6.79
CA ILE A 119 -11.68 -15.36 7.65
C ILE A 119 -11.96 -13.86 7.52
N PRO A 120 -12.31 -13.14 8.59
CA PRO A 120 -12.43 -11.68 8.57
C PRO A 120 -11.14 -10.98 8.12
N ALA A 121 -11.24 -9.68 7.79
CA ALA A 121 -10.06 -8.85 7.54
C ALA A 121 -9.12 -8.86 8.76
N GLY A 122 -7.85 -9.22 8.57
CA GLY A 122 -6.90 -9.38 9.68
C GLY A 122 -7.21 -10.54 10.63
N GLY A 123 -8.12 -11.45 10.25
CA GLY A 123 -8.52 -12.59 11.07
C GLY A 123 -7.68 -13.84 10.81
N TYR A 124 -8.01 -14.90 11.56
CA TYR A 124 -7.28 -16.17 11.58
C TYR A 124 -8.21 -17.36 11.37
N ALA A 125 -7.65 -18.45 10.85
CA ALA A 125 -8.23 -19.78 10.91
C ALA A 125 -7.21 -20.76 11.49
N VAL A 126 -7.62 -21.58 12.46
CA VAL A 126 -6.79 -22.66 13.00
C VAL A 126 -7.36 -23.98 12.52
N ILE A 127 -6.50 -24.79 11.90
CA ILE A 127 -6.81 -26.13 11.44
C ILE A 127 -6.05 -27.09 12.36
N ALA A 128 -6.78 -27.78 13.24
CA ALA A 128 -6.21 -28.68 14.24
C ALA A 128 -6.35 -30.14 13.80
N LYS A 129 -5.36 -30.98 14.12
CA LYS A 129 -5.39 -32.42 13.81
C LYS A 129 -6.52 -33.16 14.56
N GLU A 130 -6.76 -32.81 15.81
CA GLU A 130 -7.85 -33.29 16.65
C GLU A 130 -8.57 -32.07 17.23
N LEU A 131 -9.58 -31.54 16.53
CA LEU A 131 -10.19 -30.27 16.94
C LEU A 131 -11.01 -30.45 18.23
N PHE A 132 -11.80 -31.51 18.27
CA PHE A 132 -12.61 -31.93 19.41
C PHE A 132 -12.30 -33.38 19.74
N ASP A 133 -12.37 -33.74 21.02
CA ASP A 133 -12.15 -35.11 21.48
C ASP A 133 -13.07 -36.09 20.75
N SER A 134 -12.46 -37.07 20.06
CA SER A 134 -13.17 -38.10 19.32
C SER A 134 -13.74 -39.22 20.22
N ASN A 135 -13.65 -39.08 21.55
CA ASN A 135 -14.02 -40.04 22.60
C ASN A 135 -13.16 -41.31 22.57
N ASP A 136 -11.86 -41.15 22.32
CA ASP A 136 -10.90 -42.22 22.50
C ASP A 136 -10.45 -42.33 23.97
N ALA A 137 -9.28 -42.91 24.23
CA ALA A 137 -8.87 -43.26 25.58
C ALA A 137 -8.09 -42.15 26.30
N ASP A 138 -7.49 -41.20 25.58
CA ASP A 138 -6.66 -40.14 26.17
C ASP A 138 -7.43 -38.83 26.37
N ALA A 139 -8.55 -38.63 25.66
CA ALA A 139 -9.39 -37.42 25.72
C ALA A 139 -8.60 -36.15 25.37
N ASP A 140 -7.50 -36.31 24.62
CA ASP A 140 -6.66 -35.22 24.15
C ASP A 140 -7.33 -34.54 22.95
N CYS A 141 -7.39 -33.21 22.96
CA CYS A 141 -7.89 -32.46 21.81
C CYS A 141 -7.46 -31.00 21.86
N PHE A 142 -7.37 -30.35 20.70
CA PHE A 142 -7.01 -28.95 20.60
C PHE A 142 -7.90 -28.07 21.50
N MET A 143 -9.23 -28.19 21.40
CA MET A 143 -10.14 -27.37 22.21
C MET A 143 -10.18 -27.74 23.70
N CYS A 144 -9.68 -28.92 24.07
CA CYS A 144 -9.57 -29.38 25.45
C CYS A 144 -8.44 -28.62 26.17
N TYR A 145 -7.38 -28.29 25.44
CA TYR A 145 -6.23 -27.52 25.92
C TYR A 145 -6.40 -26.01 25.64
N TYR A 146 -6.60 -25.63 24.38
CA TYR A 146 -6.78 -24.26 23.89
C TYR A 146 -8.23 -23.77 24.05
N HIS A 147 -8.74 -23.76 25.28
CA HIS A 147 -10.15 -23.42 25.55
C HIS A 147 -10.49 -21.92 25.48
N ALA A 148 -9.49 -21.04 25.28
CA ALA A 148 -9.64 -19.58 25.31
C ALA A 148 -9.36 -18.91 23.95
N ILE A 149 -9.58 -19.61 22.83
CA ILE A 149 -9.44 -19.05 21.48
C ILE A 149 -10.49 -17.94 21.24
N PRO A 150 -10.13 -16.79 20.63
CA PRO A 150 -11.08 -15.73 20.32
C PRO A 150 -12.25 -16.20 19.44
N GLU A 151 -13.47 -15.74 19.73
CA GLU A 151 -14.70 -16.18 19.05
C GLU A 151 -14.72 -15.93 17.53
N ASN A 152 -13.90 -14.99 17.04
CA ASN A 152 -13.82 -14.64 15.63
C ASN A 152 -12.81 -15.47 14.82
N VAL A 153 -12.17 -16.46 15.45
CA VAL A 153 -11.26 -17.41 14.80
C VAL A 153 -12.07 -18.53 14.18
N LEU A 154 -11.78 -18.83 12.90
CA LEU A 154 -12.37 -19.98 12.23
C LEU A 154 -11.64 -21.25 12.66
N LEU A 155 -12.35 -22.18 13.30
CA LEU A 155 -11.80 -23.47 13.71
C LEU A 155 -12.21 -24.56 12.73
N LEU A 156 -11.24 -25.31 12.22
CA LEU A 156 -11.45 -26.42 11.29
C LEU A 156 -10.70 -27.66 11.77
N GLU A 157 -11.23 -28.82 11.41
CA GLU A 157 -10.56 -30.11 11.66
C GLU A 157 -9.74 -30.51 10.44
N GLY A 158 -8.46 -30.82 10.68
CA GLY A 158 -7.53 -31.37 9.72
C GLY A 158 -7.79 -32.84 9.46
N ASN A 159 -7.38 -33.33 8.29
CA ASN A 159 -7.50 -34.74 7.92
C ASN A 159 -6.16 -35.45 7.71
N TRP A 160 -5.05 -34.78 8.03
CA TRP A 160 -3.72 -35.41 8.03
C TRP A 160 -3.58 -36.35 9.23
N ASN A 161 -2.58 -37.24 9.19
CA ASN A 161 -2.32 -38.15 10.32
C ASN A 161 -1.43 -37.49 11.37
N TYR A 162 -0.38 -36.80 10.92
CA TYR A 162 0.58 -36.10 11.75
C TYR A 162 1.38 -35.07 10.92
N LEU A 163 1.99 -34.11 11.59
CA LEU A 163 3.07 -33.26 11.12
C LEU A 163 4.40 -33.94 11.49
N SER A 164 5.38 -33.89 10.58
CA SER A 164 6.62 -34.63 10.79
C SER A 164 7.54 -33.84 11.72
N ASN A 165 7.86 -34.39 12.89
CA ASN A 165 8.84 -33.83 13.83
C ASN A 165 10.25 -33.60 13.24
N SER A 166 10.56 -34.17 12.07
CA SER A 166 11.82 -33.91 11.38
C SER A 166 11.76 -32.70 10.45
N GLY A 167 10.57 -32.26 10.07
CA GLY A 167 10.30 -31.26 9.05
C GLY A 167 9.32 -31.75 7.99
N GLY A 168 8.75 -30.79 7.26
CA GLY A 168 7.77 -31.03 6.21
C GLY A 168 7.48 -29.76 5.41
N THR A 169 6.68 -29.92 4.36
CA THR A 169 6.17 -28.82 3.53
C THR A 169 4.65 -28.84 3.59
N ILE A 170 4.09 -27.66 3.84
CA ILE A 170 2.66 -27.39 3.86
C ILE A 170 2.36 -26.39 2.74
N THR A 171 1.32 -26.65 1.96
CA THR A 171 0.91 -25.77 0.86
C THR A 171 -0.55 -25.37 1.03
N LEU A 172 -0.85 -24.09 0.91
CA LEU A 172 -2.20 -23.53 0.93
C LEU A 172 -2.50 -22.95 -0.46
N CYS A 173 -3.47 -23.51 -1.19
CA CYS A 173 -3.80 -23.08 -2.54
C CYS A 173 -5.25 -22.59 -2.68
N SER A 174 -5.44 -21.57 -3.50
CA SER A 174 -6.76 -21.13 -3.95
C SER A 174 -7.47 -22.22 -4.77
N PRO A 175 -8.82 -22.17 -4.92
CA PRO A 175 -9.56 -23.22 -5.64
C PRO A 175 -9.14 -23.42 -7.09
N ASP A 176 -8.67 -22.35 -7.74
CA ASP A 176 -8.18 -22.34 -9.12
C ASP A 176 -6.66 -22.51 -9.24
N PHE A 177 -5.96 -22.70 -8.11
CA PHE A 177 -4.49 -22.79 -8.01
C PHE A 177 -3.75 -21.58 -8.59
N SER A 178 -4.42 -20.44 -8.78
CA SER A 178 -3.79 -19.19 -9.23
C SER A 178 -2.89 -18.57 -8.15
N TYR A 179 -3.15 -18.91 -6.89
CA TYR A 179 -2.33 -18.55 -5.74
C TYR A 179 -2.05 -19.79 -4.89
N CYS A 180 -0.79 -19.97 -4.51
CA CYS A 180 -0.39 -20.92 -3.48
C CYS A 180 0.65 -20.30 -2.55
N ASP A 181 0.37 -20.36 -1.25
CA ASP A 181 1.36 -20.12 -0.21
C ASP A 181 1.99 -21.47 0.20
N GLU A 182 3.26 -21.41 0.61
CA GLU A 182 4.01 -22.59 1.01
C GLU A 182 4.83 -22.27 2.25
N ALA A 183 4.84 -23.20 3.20
CA ALA A 183 5.65 -23.20 4.39
C ALA A 183 6.47 -24.49 4.46
N THR A 184 7.79 -24.37 4.52
CA THR A 184 8.68 -25.51 4.79
C THR A 184 9.29 -25.32 6.16
N TYR A 185 9.14 -26.31 7.03
CA TYR A 185 9.70 -26.32 8.37
C TYR A 185 10.67 -27.48 8.57
N THR A 186 11.60 -27.32 9.51
CA THR A 186 12.56 -28.35 9.91
C THR A 186 12.79 -28.25 11.41
N LYS A 187 13.15 -29.37 12.05
CA LYS A 187 13.48 -29.36 13.50
C LYS A 187 14.59 -28.38 13.89
N SER A 188 15.49 -28.04 12.96
CA SER A 188 16.57 -27.08 13.19
C SER A 188 16.09 -25.64 13.32
N MET A 189 14.84 -25.35 12.96
CA MET A 189 14.25 -24.02 13.10
C MET A 189 13.75 -23.74 14.52
N GLY A 190 13.73 -24.73 15.41
CA GLY A 190 13.21 -24.64 16.79
C GLY A 190 11.76 -25.11 16.89
N ALA A 191 11.05 -24.75 17.99
CA ALA A 191 9.66 -25.13 18.22
C ALA A 191 9.46 -26.66 18.18
N ASN A 192 10.31 -27.37 18.93
CA ASN A 192 10.53 -28.81 18.79
C ASN A 192 10.28 -29.53 20.12
N GLY A 193 9.01 -29.58 20.54
CA GLY A 193 8.59 -30.20 21.80
C GLY A 193 8.84 -29.33 23.03
N ASP A 194 9.05 -28.03 22.86
CA ASP A 194 9.37 -27.06 23.90
C ASP A 194 8.23 -26.07 24.20
N GLY A 195 7.03 -26.30 23.65
CA GLY A 195 5.87 -25.42 23.79
C GLY A 195 5.87 -24.23 22.82
N SER A 196 7.00 -23.95 22.14
CA SER A 196 6.99 -23.00 21.04
C SER A 196 6.38 -23.61 19.79
N SER A 197 5.67 -22.78 19.03
CA SER A 197 5.26 -23.01 17.66
C SER A 197 6.23 -22.32 16.70
N LEU A 198 6.21 -22.65 15.41
CA LEU A 198 6.89 -21.85 14.38
C LEU A 198 5.95 -20.78 13.86
N GLU A 199 6.34 -19.52 14.03
CA GLU A 199 5.60 -18.36 13.59
C GLU A 199 6.26 -17.69 12.38
N ARG A 200 5.45 -17.28 11.40
CA ARG A 200 5.92 -16.45 10.29
C ARG A 200 6.18 -15.02 10.80
N VAL A 201 7.34 -14.46 10.45
CA VAL A 201 7.77 -13.12 10.91
C VAL A 201 6.98 -11.98 10.25
N SER A 202 6.48 -12.20 9.04
CA SER A 202 5.60 -11.28 8.33
C SER A 202 4.80 -12.04 7.28
N ALA A 203 3.53 -11.66 7.08
CA ALA A 203 2.69 -12.22 6.01
C ALA A 203 3.31 -12.08 4.60
N SER A 204 4.18 -11.09 4.40
CA SER A 204 4.88 -10.86 3.13
C SER A 204 6.25 -11.56 3.03
N SER A 205 6.73 -12.20 4.10
CA SER A 205 8.01 -12.92 4.11
C SER A 205 7.79 -14.44 4.13
N LYS A 206 8.89 -15.18 3.91
CA LYS A 206 9.00 -16.63 4.13
C LYS A 206 9.90 -16.94 5.32
N GLU A 207 10.09 -15.95 6.20
CA GLU A 207 10.92 -16.07 7.39
C GLU A 207 10.08 -16.59 8.54
N TRP A 208 10.64 -17.54 9.27
CA TRP A 208 10.00 -18.23 10.39
C TRP A 208 10.91 -18.17 11.61
N SER A 209 10.32 -18.02 12.78
CA SER A 209 11.02 -18.08 14.06
C SER A 209 10.15 -18.81 15.08
N PRO A 210 10.73 -19.51 16.06
CA PRO A 210 9.97 -20.01 17.19
C PRO A 210 9.25 -18.86 17.89
N SER A 211 8.02 -19.12 18.35
CA SER A 211 7.28 -18.21 19.21
C SER A 211 8.06 -17.91 20.49
N THR A 212 7.90 -16.70 20.99
CA THR A 212 8.66 -16.14 22.14
C THR A 212 7.80 -15.93 23.37
N ASP A 213 6.50 -16.12 23.25
CA ASP A 213 5.52 -16.01 24.32
C ASP A 213 4.97 -17.37 24.77
N SER A 214 5.53 -18.46 24.25
CA SER A 214 5.30 -19.80 24.76
C SER A 214 5.69 -19.89 26.22
N ASP A 215 4.86 -20.58 26.98
CA ASP A 215 5.11 -20.88 28.37
C ASP A 215 4.82 -22.35 28.59
N ALA A 216 5.81 -23.15 28.18
CA ALA A 216 5.76 -24.61 28.18
C ALA A 216 4.92 -25.12 29.36
N LEU A 217 3.79 -25.74 29.04
CA LEU A 217 2.86 -26.36 30.01
C LEU A 217 1.98 -25.41 30.82
N TYR A 218 1.58 -24.26 30.29
CA TYR A 218 0.61 -23.37 30.94
C TYR A 218 1.06 -22.89 32.34
N ALA A 219 2.37 -22.88 32.66
CA ALA A 219 2.88 -22.63 34.01
C ALA A 219 2.46 -21.24 34.56
N SER A 220 2.18 -20.28 33.69
CA SER A 220 1.68 -18.93 33.93
C SER A 220 0.28 -18.67 33.39
N GLY A 221 -0.41 -19.69 32.86
CA GLY A 221 -1.76 -19.56 32.28
C GLY A 221 -1.80 -19.11 30.82
N LYS A 222 -0.67 -19.17 30.08
CA LYS A 222 -0.61 -18.86 28.65
C LYS A 222 -0.58 -20.13 27.78
N PRO A 223 -1.31 -20.14 26.65
CA PRO A 223 -1.24 -21.22 25.69
C PRO A 223 0.15 -21.31 25.04
N ASP A 224 0.51 -22.49 24.57
CA ASP A 224 1.71 -22.73 23.77
C ASP A 224 1.48 -22.24 22.32
N GLY A 225 2.30 -21.29 21.87
CA GLY A 225 2.10 -20.56 20.60
C GLY A 225 1.08 -19.41 20.69
N THR A 226 0.68 -18.88 19.53
CA THR A 226 -0.29 -17.77 19.39
C THR A 226 -1.54 -18.13 18.56
N PRO A 227 -2.17 -19.31 18.73
CA PRO A 227 -3.31 -19.68 17.90
C PRO A 227 -4.46 -18.69 18.05
N GLY A 228 -4.90 -18.14 16.92
CA GLY A 228 -5.97 -17.15 16.82
C GLY A 228 -5.53 -15.70 17.07
N GLU A 229 -4.24 -15.45 17.28
CA GLU A 229 -3.70 -14.18 17.74
C GLU A 229 -2.52 -13.70 16.87
N ARG A 230 -2.01 -12.49 17.14
CA ARG A 230 -0.84 -11.97 16.43
C ARG A 230 0.43 -12.70 16.89
N ASN A 231 1.13 -13.35 15.95
CA ASN A 231 2.48 -13.91 16.14
C ASN A 231 3.37 -13.02 17.02
N SER A 232 3.97 -13.62 18.03
CA SER A 232 4.90 -12.97 18.97
C SER A 232 6.15 -12.40 18.29
N VAL A 233 6.62 -13.05 17.21
CA VAL A 233 7.77 -12.62 16.40
C VAL A 233 7.39 -11.69 15.25
N ALA A 234 6.10 -11.36 15.09
CA ALA A 234 5.66 -10.53 13.97
C ALA A 234 6.35 -9.17 14.02
N SER A 235 7.08 -8.88 12.95
CA SER A 235 7.59 -7.53 12.68
C SER A 235 6.45 -6.52 12.73
N SER A 236 6.70 -5.34 13.28
CA SER A 236 5.71 -4.24 13.21
C SER A 236 5.29 -4.09 11.74
N PRO A 237 3.99 -3.92 11.44
CA PRO A 237 3.53 -3.81 10.07
C PRO A 237 4.40 -2.75 9.39
N SER A 238 5.17 -3.16 8.39
CA SER A 238 5.83 -2.22 7.51
C SER A 238 4.69 -1.42 6.90
N VAL A 239 4.53 -0.18 7.33
CA VAL A 239 3.52 0.71 6.79
C VAL A 239 3.70 0.67 5.28
N PRO A 240 2.71 0.19 4.49
CA PRO A 240 2.84 0.08 3.05
C PRO A 240 3.18 1.47 2.52
N GLY A 241 4.42 1.64 2.08
CA GLY A 241 5.05 2.88 1.67
C GLY A 241 4.22 4.14 1.92
N VAL A 242 4.13 4.61 3.17
CA VAL A 242 4.09 6.07 3.31
C VAL A 242 5.46 6.47 2.79
N PRO A 243 5.57 7.14 1.63
CA PRO A 243 6.85 7.70 1.25
C PRO A 243 7.29 8.50 2.48
N GLU A 244 8.41 8.14 3.09
CA GLU A 244 9.06 9.04 4.03
C GLU A 244 9.11 10.35 3.28
N PHE A 245 8.27 11.31 3.68
CA PHE A 245 8.33 12.63 3.12
C PHE A 245 9.68 13.14 3.58
N SER A 246 10.69 12.95 2.71
CA SER A 246 12.00 13.55 2.87
C SER A 246 11.71 15.01 3.17
N THR A 247 12.09 15.44 4.37
CA THR A 247 11.85 16.79 4.90
C THR A 247 12.39 17.89 3.99
N HIS A 248 13.15 17.53 2.96
CA HIS A 248 13.56 18.38 1.85
C HIS A 248 12.40 18.87 0.96
N ALA A 249 11.26 18.16 0.87
CA ALA A 249 10.10 18.61 0.09
C ALA A 249 9.35 19.79 0.74
N MET A 250 9.42 19.94 2.07
CA MET A 250 8.80 21.05 2.80
C MET A 250 9.52 22.39 2.60
N LEU A 251 10.77 22.40 2.11
CA LEU A 251 11.51 23.65 1.90
C LEU A 251 11.10 24.44 0.63
N LEU A 252 10.27 23.87 -0.25
CA LEU A 252 9.85 24.55 -1.48
C LEU A 252 8.47 25.24 -1.38
N ALA A 253 7.67 24.95 -0.36
CA ALA A 253 6.39 25.61 -0.12
C ALA A 253 6.48 27.14 0.06
N PRO A 254 7.51 27.72 0.73
CA PRO A 254 7.61 29.17 0.85
C PRO A 254 8.09 29.86 -0.45
N LEU A 255 8.76 29.15 -1.37
CA LEU A 255 9.19 29.72 -2.65
C LEU A 255 8.02 29.99 -3.61
N PHE A 256 6.95 29.18 -3.53
CA PHE A 256 5.76 29.35 -4.36
C PHE A 256 4.97 30.62 -4.00
N SER A 257 4.89 30.95 -2.71
CA SER A 257 4.23 32.17 -2.22
C SER A 257 4.99 33.44 -2.61
N VAL A 258 6.32 33.40 -2.60
CA VAL A 258 7.18 34.51 -3.04
C VAL A 258 7.07 34.72 -4.55
N LEU A 259 7.06 33.64 -5.35
CA LEU A 259 6.90 33.74 -6.80
C LEU A 259 5.53 34.31 -7.21
N LEU A 260 4.44 33.88 -6.54
CA LEU A 260 3.09 34.42 -6.77
C LEU A 260 3.00 35.91 -6.37
N ALA A 261 3.66 36.31 -5.28
CA ALA A 261 3.71 37.71 -4.85
C ALA A 261 4.50 38.60 -5.84
N VAL A 262 5.62 38.10 -6.38
CA VAL A 262 6.43 38.81 -7.39
C VAL A 262 5.66 38.97 -8.70
N LEU A 263 4.94 37.93 -9.15
CA LEU A 263 4.11 37.99 -10.35
C LEU A 263 2.91 38.93 -10.20
N LYS A 264 2.23 38.93 -9.05
CA LYS A 264 1.15 39.88 -8.75
C LYS A 264 1.62 41.34 -8.68
N ARG A 265 2.83 41.60 -8.17
CA ARG A 265 3.42 42.95 -8.14
C ARG A 265 3.74 43.45 -9.55
N ARG A 266 4.33 42.62 -10.42
CA ARG A 266 4.65 43.03 -11.80
C ARG A 266 3.40 43.26 -12.66
N ALA A 267 2.31 42.52 -12.43
CA ALA A 267 1.04 42.74 -13.12
C ALA A 267 0.36 44.08 -12.75
N LYS A 268 0.50 44.55 -11.50
CA LYS A 268 -0.02 45.86 -11.07
C LYS A 268 0.78 47.05 -11.60
N THR A 269 2.09 46.92 -11.80
CA THR A 269 2.91 48.01 -12.35
C THR A 269 2.71 48.20 -13.85
N ALA A 270 2.27 47.16 -14.57
CA ALA A 270 1.98 47.21 -16.00
C ALA A 270 0.63 47.88 -16.34
N THR A 271 -0.25 48.09 -15.36
CA THR A 271 -1.59 48.68 -15.55
C THR A 271 -1.65 50.19 -15.27
N PHE A 272 -0.54 50.83 -14.87
CA PHE A 272 -0.50 52.26 -14.48
C PHE A 272 0.27 53.17 -15.46
N LYS A 273 0.56 52.70 -16.67
CA LYS A 273 1.14 53.51 -17.77
C LYS A 273 0.25 53.47 -19.00
N TYR A 274 -0.92 54.10 -18.91
CA TYR A 274 -1.67 54.67 -20.03
C TYR A 274 -2.37 55.93 -19.54
#